data_AF-X1PXM2-F1
#
_entry.id   AF-X1PXM2-F1
#
_cell.length_a   1.000
_cell.length_b   1.000
_cell.length_c   1.000
_cell.angle_alpha   90.00
_cell.angle_beta   90.00
_cell.angle_gamma   90.00
#
_symmetry.space_group_name_H-M   'P 1'
#
loop_
_entity.id
_entity.type
_entity.pdbx_description
1 polymer ?
#
loop_
_entity_poly.entity_id
_entity_poly.type
_entity_poly.pdbx_seq_one_letter_code
_entity_poly.pdbx_strand_id
1 'polypeptide(L)'
;MSFMERSARHFLTIKAARELRKEVEQAGLENLKILVEAGTSIVGTYLNSCSPEEKTRIKRDFNALFQMGITPDMVLSELARQMPELAPIMEGKEGYKKGEIEKLEAFVKEEAKK
;
A
#
# COMPACT_ATOMS: atom_id res chain seq x y z
N MET A 1 -21.36 -12.81 -3.29
CA MET A 1 -20.65 -12.49 -2.04
C MET A 1 -21.63 -12.46 -0.88
N SER A 2 -21.48 -13.41 0.04
CA SER A 2 -22.17 -13.48 1.32
C SER A 2 -21.76 -12.34 2.25
N PHE A 3 -22.56 -12.09 3.29
CA PHE A 3 -22.24 -11.13 4.35
C PHE A 3 -20.87 -11.42 4.98
N MET A 4 -20.55 -12.69 5.20
CA MET A 4 -19.29 -13.11 5.85
C MET A 4 -18.07 -12.81 4.98
N GLU A 5 -18.15 -13.06 3.67
CA GLU A 5 -17.08 -12.69 2.72
C GLU A 5 -16.87 -11.17 2.66
N ARG A 6 -17.95 -10.38 2.68
CA ARG A 6 -17.85 -8.90 2.71
C ARG A 6 -17.19 -8.40 3.99
N SER A 7 -17.56 -8.97 5.14
CA SER A 7 -16.99 -8.63 6.45
C SER A 7 -15.52 -9.03 6.55
N ALA A 8 -15.14 -10.22 6.06
CA ALA A 8 -13.74 -10.65 6.00
C ALA A 8 -12.91 -9.71 5.13
N ARG A 9 -13.40 -9.34 3.95
CA ARG A 9 -12.73 -8.39 3.05
C ARG A 9 -12.50 -7.03 3.71
N HIS A 10 -13.53 -6.52 4.39
CA HIS A 10 -13.44 -5.24 5.10
C HIS A 10 -12.42 -5.30 6.25
N PHE A 11 -12.47 -6.35 7.06
CA PHE A 11 -11.53 -6.56 8.16
C PHE A 11 -10.07 -6.66 7.67
N LEU A 12 -9.84 -7.40 6.59
CA LEU A 12 -8.50 -7.54 5.99
C LEU A 12 -7.99 -6.23 5.41
N THR A 13 -8.86 -5.42 4.80
CA THR A 13 -8.49 -4.07 4.30
C THR A 13 -8.03 -3.17 5.45
N ILE A 14 -8.81 -3.14 6.55
CA ILE A 14 -8.45 -2.38 7.76
C ILE A 14 -7.11 -2.86 8.33
N LYS A 15 -6.93 -4.17 8.43
CA LYS A 15 -5.70 -4.77 8.97
C LYS A 15 -4.49 -4.42 8.10
N ALA A 16 -4.59 -4.53 6.78
CA ALA A 16 -3.50 -4.18 5.87
C ALA A 16 -3.11 -2.69 5.99
N ALA A 17 -4.11 -1.80 6.05
CA ALA A 17 -3.86 -0.37 6.28
C ALA A 17 -3.19 -0.09 7.62
N ARG A 18 -3.56 -0.82 8.69
CA ARG A 18 -2.92 -0.68 10.01
C ARG A 18 -1.45 -1.06 10.00
N GLU A 19 -1.06 -2.10 9.26
CA GLU A 19 0.34 -2.49 9.15
C GLU A 19 1.14 -1.43 8.39
N LEU A 20 0.62 -0.94 7.26
CA LEU A 20 1.26 0.18 6.53
C LEU A 20 1.37 1.44 7.38
N ARG A 21 0.37 1.74 8.21
CA ARG A 21 0.42 2.88 9.12
C ARG A 21 1.62 2.81 10.07
N LYS A 22 1.92 1.63 10.63
CA LYS A 22 3.08 1.46 11.52
C LYS A 22 4.39 1.75 10.79
N GLU A 23 4.52 1.25 9.56
CA GLU A 23 5.69 1.51 8.71
C GLU A 23 5.84 3.00 8.40
N VAL A 24 4.74 3.68 8.09
CA VAL A 24 4.69 5.13 7.86
C VAL A 24 5.06 5.92 9.12
N GLU A 25 4.55 5.52 10.29
CA GLU A 25 4.88 6.14 11.57
C GLU A 25 6.36 5.96 11.92
N GLN A 26 6.95 4.80 11.60
CA GLN A 26 8.39 4.54 11.77
C GLN A 26 9.25 5.35 10.79
N ALA A 27 8.83 5.45 9.53
CA ALA A 27 9.52 6.25 8.52
C ALA A 27 9.42 7.75 8.78
N GLY A 28 8.33 8.20 9.41
CA GLY A 28 8.03 9.59 9.72
C GLY A 28 7.38 10.34 8.54
N LEU A 29 6.32 11.09 8.82
CA LEU A 29 5.55 11.84 7.82
C LEU A 29 6.40 12.87 7.05
N GLU A 30 7.36 13.52 7.71
CA GLU A 30 8.25 14.51 7.08
C GLU A 30 9.12 13.88 5.99
N ASN A 31 9.65 12.68 6.24
CA ASN A 31 10.42 11.95 5.23
C ASN A 31 9.56 11.59 4.01
N LEU A 32 8.29 11.24 4.24
CA LEU A 32 7.37 10.97 3.14
C LEU A 32 7.07 12.23 2.32
N LYS A 33 6.89 13.38 2.96
CA LYS A 33 6.73 14.67 2.25
C LYS A 33 7.93 14.95 1.34
N ILE A 34 9.14 14.83 1.87
CA ILE A 34 10.38 15.03 1.09
C ILE A 34 10.42 14.11 -0.13
N LEU A 35 10.04 12.83 0.02
CA LEU A 35 9.99 11.88 -1.08
C LEU A 35 8.94 12.29 -2.14
N VAL A 36 7.75 12.71 -1.73
CA VAL A 36 6.70 13.17 -2.66
C VAL A 36 7.13 14.44 -3.40
N GLU A 37 7.71 15.41 -2.70
CA GLU A 37 8.21 16.66 -3.29
C GLU A 37 9.31 16.39 -4.32
N ALA A 38 10.23 15.47 -4.00
CA ALA A 38 11.25 14.99 -4.93
C ALA A 38 10.68 14.15 -6.10
N GLY A 39 9.38 13.84 -6.10
CA GLY A 39 8.76 12.94 -7.07
C GLY A 39 9.20 11.48 -6.94
N THR A 40 9.77 11.12 -5.79
CA THR A 40 10.25 9.78 -5.49
C THR A 40 9.09 8.88 -5.03
N SER A 41 9.12 7.64 -5.47
CA SER A 41 8.16 6.59 -5.11
C SER A 41 8.29 6.20 -3.63
N ILE A 42 7.26 6.39 -2.80
CA ILE A 42 7.28 5.90 -1.42
C ILE A 42 7.29 4.37 -1.41
N VAL A 43 6.37 3.75 -2.15
CA VAL A 43 6.27 2.29 -2.28
C VAL A 43 7.57 1.72 -2.87
N GLY A 44 8.10 2.37 -3.90
CA GLY A 44 9.35 1.91 -4.53
C GLY A 44 10.55 2.01 -3.60
N THR A 45 10.63 3.08 -2.80
CA THR A 45 11.70 3.27 -1.80
C THR A 45 11.60 2.22 -0.71
N TYR A 46 10.40 2.02 -0.16
CA TYR A 46 10.13 1.01 0.85
C TYR A 46 10.50 -0.39 0.36
N LEU A 47 9.99 -0.78 -0.82
CA LEU A 47 10.30 -2.07 -1.40
C LEU A 47 11.81 -2.23 -1.64
N ASN A 48 12.52 -1.20 -2.10
CA ASN A 48 13.97 -1.30 -2.29
C ASN A 48 14.73 -1.53 -0.98
N SER A 49 14.24 -0.97 0.14
CA SER A 49 14.82 -1.16 1.47
C SER A 49 14.49 -2.53 2.09
N CYS A 50 13.42 -3.21 1.66
CA CYS A 50 13.09 -4.55 2.13
C CYS A 50 14.08 -5.62 1.63
N SER A 51 14.37 -6.59 2.51
CA SER A 51 15.11 -7.80 2.14
C SER A 51 14.35 -8.67 1.13
N PRO A 52 15.03 -9.61 0.42
CA PRO A 52 14.36 -10.53 -0.49
C PRO A 52 13.27 -11.39 0.16
N GLU A 53 13.47 -11.77 1.43
CA GLU A 53 12.50 -12.55 2.21
C GLU A 53 11.25 -11.72 2.52
N GLU A 54 11.43 -10.47 2.96
CA GLU A 54 10.33 -9.53 3.20
C GLU A 54 9.56 -9.25 1.91
N LYS A 55 10.25 -9.01 0.79
CA LYS A 55 9.61 -8.85 -0.53
C LYS A 55 8.73 -10.03 -0.89
N THR A 56 9.23 -11.25 -0.68
CA THR A 56 8.49 -12.49 -0.98
C THR A 56 7.24 -12.61 -0.10
N ARG A 57 7.37 -12.27 1.19
CA ARG A 57 6.22 -12.25 2.11
C ARG A 57 5.19 -11.19 1.72
N ILE A 58 5.63 -9.96 1.45
CA ILE A 58 4.76 -8.85 1.02
C ILE A 58 4.02 -9.24 -0.26
N LYS A 59 4.71 -9.84 -1.25
CA LYS A 59 4.06 -10.34 -2.47
C LYS A 59 3.00 -11.39 -2.19
N ARG A 60 3.31 -12.39 -1.36
CA ARG A 60 2.36 -13.45 -0.99
C ARG A 60 1.11 -12.89 -0.30
N ASP A 61 1.32 -12.01 0.69
CA ASP A 61 0.23 -11.41 1.47
C ASP A 61 -0.64 -10.53 0.57
N PHE A 62 -0.04 -9.69 -0.29
CA PHE A 62 -0.80 -8.88 -1.25
C PHE A 62 -1.50 -9.70 -2.33
N ASN A 63 -0.91 -10.79 -2.83
CA ASN A 63 -1.58 -11.69 -3.78
C ASN A 63 -2.82 -12.34 -3.15
N ALA A 64 -2.74 -12.76 -1.90
CA ALA A 64 -3.90 -13.28 -1.16
C ALA A 64 -5.00 -12.22 -1.00
N LEU A 65 -4.65 -10.98 -0.67
CA LEU A 65 -5.59 -9.86 -0.61
C LEU A 65 -6.24 -9.59 -2.00
N PHE A 66 -5.44 -9.62 -3.06
CA PHE A 66 -5.91 -9.38 -4.42
C PHE A 66 -6.89 -10.46 -4.90
N GLN A 67 -6.61 -11.73 -4.60
CA GLN A 67 -7.53 -12.84 -4.87
C GLN A 67 -8.88 -12.71 -4.13
N MET A 68 -8.90 -12.02 -2.99
CA MET A 68 -10.13 -11.68 -2.25
C MET A 68 -10.82 -10.40 -2.76
N GLY A 69 -10.32 -9.80 -3.85
CA GLY A 69 -10.85 -8.58 -4.43
C GLY A 69 -10.53 -7.32 -3.62
N ILE A 70 -9.45 -7.34 -2.84
CA ILE A 70 -8.91 -6.17 -2.14
C ILE A 70 -7.80 -5.58 -3.01
N THR A 71 -8.00 -4.36 -3.49
CA THR A 71 -7.02 -3.67 -4.36
C THR A 71 -6.08 -2.79 -3.55
N PRO A 72 -4.90 -2.45 -4.10
CA PRO A 72 -4.01 -1.45 -3.49
C PRO A 72 -4.71 -0.12 -3.20
N ASP A 73 -5.59 0.34 -4.10
CA ASP A 73 -6.38 1.56 -3.87
C ASP A 73 -7.28 1.48 -2.62
N MET A 74 -7.92 0.33 -2.38
CA MET A 74 -8.74 0.14 -1.17
C MET A 74 -7.89 0.24 0.10
N VAL A 75 -6.69 -0.37 0.09
CA VAL A 75 -5.77 -0.36 1.24
C VAL A 75 -5.23 1.05 1.47
N LEU A 76 -4.80 1.76 0.42
CA LEU A 76 -4.29 3.12 0.52
C LEU A 76 -5.37 4.12 0.94
N SER A 77 -6.61 3.95 0.48
CA SER A 77 -7.73 4.78 0.88
C SER A 77 -8.12 4.55 2.34
N GLU A 78 -8.08 3.30 2.80
CA GLU A 78 -8.26 2.98 4.23
C GLU A 78 -7.10 3.50 5.09
N LEU A 79 -5.86 3.47 4.57
CA LEU A 79 -4.70 4.08 5.23
C LEU A 79 -4.88 5.59 5.39
N ALA A 80 -5.27 6.31 4.34
CA ALA A 80 -5.57 7.74 4.40
C ALA A 80 -6.71 8.04 5.37
N ARG A 81 -7.70 7.14 5.51
CA ARG A 81 -8.76 7.27 6.52
C ARG A 81 -8.24 7.10 7.95
N GLN A 82 -7.33 6.15 8.16
CA GLN A 82 -6.72 5.89 9.47
C GLN A 82 -5.65 6.92 9.85
N MET A 83 -5.06 7.59 8.87
CA MET A 83 -4.02 8.61 9.01
C MET A 83 -4.31 9.80 8.07
N PRO A 84 -5.24 10.70 8.45
CA PRO A 84 -5.70 11.80 7.59
C PRO A 84 -4.60 12.75 7.13
N GLU A 85 -3.52 12.86 7.91
CA GLU A 85 -2.34 13.68 7.59
C GLU A 85 -1.58 13.17 6.35
N LEU A 86 -1.74 11.88 6.03
CA LEU A 86 -1.14 11.26 4.85
C LEU A 86 -1.92 11.60 3.57
N ALA A 87 -3.22 11.86 3.68
CA ALA A 87 -4.07 12.18 2.53
C ALA A 87 -3.53 13.35 1.69
N PRO A 88 -3.25 14.55 2.26
CA PRO A 88 -2.69 15.66 1.50
C PRO A 88 -1.27 15.39 0.99
N ILE A 89 -0.52 14.46 1.61
CA ILE A 89 0.82 14.06 1.14
C ILE A 89 0.69 13.20 -0.13
N MET A 90 -0.25 12.26 -0.15
CA MET A 90 -0.48 11.38 -1.30
C MET A 90 -1.22 12.07 -2.45
N GLU A 91 -2.06 13.06 -2.14
CA GLU A 91 -2.84 13.84 -3.10
C GLU A 91 -2.14 15.15 -3.51
N GLY A 92 -1.07 15.54 -2.81
CA GLY A 92 -0.37 16.82 -3.02
C GLY A 92 0.29 16.95 -4.38
N LYS A 93 0.43 15.86 -5.14
CA LYS A 93 0.91 15.87 -6.52
C LYS A 93 -0.03 15.05 -7.41
N GLU A 94 -0.55 15.70 -8.45
CA GLU A 94 -1.49 15.08 -9.37
C GLU A 94 -0.89 13.81 -9.98
N GLY A 95 -1.65 12.72 -9.93
CA GLY A 95 -1.23 11.41 -10.44
C GLY A 95 -0.23 10.64 -9.55
N TYR A 96 0.28 11.22 -8.45
CA TYR A 96 1.22 10.53 -7.57
C TYR A 96 0.63 9.27 -6.95
N LYS A 97 -0.54 9.37 -6.30
CA LYS A 97 -1.27 8.21 -5.75
C LYS A 97 -1.50 7.12 -6.81
N LYS A 98 -1.84 7.51 -8.04
CA LYS A 98 -2.06 6.56 -9.14
C LYS A 98 -0.75 5.83 -9.50
N GLY A 99 0.37 6.54 -9.60
CA GLY A 99 1.67 5.94 -9.85
C GLY A 99 2.13 4.99 -8.73
N GLU A 100 1.82 5.30 -7.47
CA GLU A 100 2.10 4.40 -6.34
C GLU A 100 1.27 3.11 -6.43
N ILE A 101 -0.02 3.23 -6.78
CA ILE A 101 -0.90 2.08 -7.01
C ILE A 101 -0.36 1.20 -8.14
N GLU A 102 -0.02 1.79 -9.29
CA GLU A 102 0.48 1.05 -10.46
C GLU A 102 1.78 0.30 -10.17
N LYS A 103 2.71 0.91 -9.42
CA LYS A 103 3.95 0.22 -8.99
C LYS A 103 3.67 -0.94 -8.05
N LEU A 104 2.77 -0.74 -7.08
CA LEU A 104 2.41 -1.79 -6.13
C LEU A 104 1.71 -2.95 -6.85
N GLU A 105 0.79 -2.65 -7.77
CA GLU A 105 0.17 -3.67 -8.62
C GLU A 105 1.19 -4.41 -9.49
N ALA A 106 2.13 -3.70 -10.11
CA ALA A 106 3.18 -4.31 -10.92
C ALA A 106 4.06 -5.27 -10.09
N PHE A 107 4.48 -4.82 -8.90
CA PHE A 107 5.27 -5.63 -7.97
C PHE A 107 4.57 -6.94 -7.58
N VAL A 108 3.26 -6.88 -7.33
CA VAL A 108 2.44 -8.03 -6.94
C VAL A 108 2.18 -8.95 -8.14
N LYS A 109 1.90 -8.39 -9.32
CA LYS A 109 1.61 -9.13 -10.56
C LYS A 109 2.85 -9.79 -11.19
N GLU A 110 4.06 -9.32 -10.91
CA GLU A 110 5.31 -9.91 -11.46
C GLU A 110 5.51 -11.39 -11.07
N GLU A 111 4.96 -11.88 -9.96
CA GLU A 111 5.00 -13.32 -9.61
C GLU A 111 3.96 -14.18 -10.35
N ALA A 112 2.90 -13.61 -10.93
CA ALA A 112 1.92 -14.39 -11.67
C ALA A 112 2.44 -14.90 -13.04
N LYS A 113 3.68 -14.55 -13.41
CA LYS A 113 4.32 -14.90 -14.69
C LYS A 113 5.52 -15.86 -14.57
N LYS A 114 5.84 -16.36 -13.37
CA LYS A 114 6.85 -17.41 -13.17
C LYS A 114 6.17 -18.70 -12.71
#